data_AF-A0AA37FK54-F1
#
_entry.id   AF-A0AA37FK54-F1
#
_cell.length_a   1.000
_cell.length_b   1.000
_cell.length_c   1.000
_cell.angle_alpha   90.00
_cell.angle_beta   90.00
_cell.angle_gamma   90.00
#
_symmetry.space_group_name_H-M   'P 1'
#
loop_
_entity.id
_entity.type
_entity.pdbx_description
1 polymer ?
#
loop_
_entity_poly.entity_id
_entity_poly.type
_entity_poly.pdbx_seq_one_letter_code
_entity_poly.pdbx_strand_id
1 'polypeptide(L)'
;MRLSHLLLAALLALAGPVRAADNTLERVLELSGVKLLCEQTAPLLQRGMQAEQQKALGQAFAAAPLCRDLAAKVAKQVKREQLDAALKLLDSPLAQHFTAAERAVGEDGGLPAYRQQLQERPPLGKRLELVQRLDKAAHTTELATLLRYEVGKTQALLVLRARGGDLDEKSLAEQTAAQLPPLRESSAKGIEAFMLYAYRQTPSEQLAEYAALYEQAPLRAVLEASAQALPEVFAARRAKLK
;
A
#
# COMPACT_ATOMS: atom_id res chain seq x y z
N MET A 1 27.95 24.53 58.92
CA MET A 1 29.03 24.94 57.99
C MET A 1 28.72 24.40 56.61
N ARG A 2 28.66 25.31 55.61
CA ARG A 2 28.93 25.17 54.16
C ARG A 2 28.22 24.03 53.40
N LEU A 3 27.22 24.34 52.55
CA LEU A 3 27.30 24.79 51.14
C LEU A 3 27.64 23.70 50.11
N SER A 4 26.86 23.71 49.02
CA SER A 4 27.02 23.01 47.72
C SER A 4 26.63 21.53 47.71
N HIS A 5 25.69 21.05 46.87
CA HIS A 5 25.48 21.38 45.46
C HIS A 5 24.00 21.39 45.05
N LEU A 6 23.52 22.57 44.66
CA LEU A 6 22.58 22.72 43.54
C LEU A 6 23.24 22.15 42.27
N LEU A 7 22.42 21.56 41.39
CA LEU A 7 22.66 21.11 40.00
C LEU A 7 22.52 19.59 39.80
N LEU A 8 21.29 19.13 39.67
CA LEU A 8 20.95 18.11 38.66
C LEU A 8 19.45 18.14 38.30
N ALA A 9 18.93 19.33 38.02
CA ALA A 9 17.63 19.50 37.38
C ALA A 9 17.85 20.11 36.00
N ALA A 10 18.09 19.27 34.98
CA ALA A 10 17.89 19.59 33.55
C ALA A 10 18.46 18.50 32.61
N LEU A 11 17.97 17.25 32.63
CA LEU A 11 18.30 16.28 31.58
C LEU A 11 17.16 15.27 31.32
N LEU A 12 15.91 15.72 31.12
CA LEU A 12 14.83 14.87 30.61
C LEU A 12 13.88 15.63 29.64
N ALA A 13 14.44 16.51 28.81
CA ALA A 13 13.70 17.19 27.74
C ALA A 13 14.43 17.12 26.39
N LEU A 14 14.77 15.90 25.95
CA LEU A 14 15.26 15.62 24.59
C LEU A 14 14.61 14.35 24.00
N ALA A 15 13.32 14.14 24.26
CA ALA A 15 12.49 13.35 23.34
C ALA A 15 12.06 14.29 22.19
N GLY A 16 12.98 14.52 21.26
CA GLY A 16 12.77 15.40 20.10
C GLY A 16 11.72 14.89 19.11
N PRO A 17 11.44 15.67 18.04
CA PRO A 17 10.35 15.48 17.06
C PRO A 17 10.41 14.18 16.23
N VAL A 18 11.46 13.37 16.37
CA VAL A 18 11.68 12.13 15.62
C VAL A 18 10.58 11.11 15.88
N ARG A 19 10.17 10.94 17.15
CA ARG A 19 9.13 9.96 17.53
C ARG A 19 7.71 10.39 17.12
N ALA A 20 7.48 11.69 16.92
CA ALA A 20 6.19 12.21 16.44
C ALA A 20 6.08 12.11 14.91
N ALA A 21 7.19 12.31 14.18
CA ALA A 21 7.24 12.13 12.73
C ALA A 21 7.02 10.67 12.31
N ASP A 22 7.56 9.72 13.08
CA ASP A 22 7.35 8.28 12.85
C ASP A 22 5.87 7.88 12.97
N ASN A 23 5.14 8.42 13.96
CA ASN A 23 3.71 8.14 14.14
C ASN A 23 2.85 8.74 13.03
N THR A 24 3.17 9.95 12.55
CA THR A 24 2.39 10.57 11.48
C THR A 24 2.53 9.80 10.17
N LEU A 25 3.74 9.38 9.79
CA LEU A 25 3.93 8.59 8.58
C LEU A 25 3.16 7.27 8.67
N GLU A 26 3.25 6.55 9.80
CA GLU A 26 2.49 5.30 9.97
C GLU A 26 1.00 5.54 9.77
N ARG A 27 0.45 6.61 10.36
CA ARG A 27 -0.97 6.95 10.22
C ARG A 27 -1.35 7.31 8.79
N VAL A 28 -0.52 8.06 8.08
CA VAL A 28 -0.74 8.38 6.66
C VAL A 28 -0.72 7.11 5.81
N LEU A 29 0.23 6.20 6.04
CA LEU A 29 0.28 4.92 5.31
C LEU A 29 -0.92 4.03 5.62
N GLU A 30 -1.45 4.08 6.84
CA GLU A 30 -2.69 3.39 7.23
C GLU A 30 -3.88 3.97 6.47
N LEU A 31 -4.11 5.29 6.56
CA LEU A 31 -5.29 5.94 5.99
C LEU A 31 -5.27 5.99 4.45
N SER A 32 -4.10 5.99 3.82
CA SER A 32 -3.97 5.88 2.36
C SER A 32 -4.10 4.44 1.83
N GLY A 33 -4.26 3.46 2.72
CA GLY A 33 -4.35 2.04 2.36
C GLY A 33 -3.01 1.38 2.04
N VAL A 34 -1.88 2.10 2.06
CA VAL A 34 -0.55 1.53 1.81
C VAL A 34 -0.17 0.46 2.85
N LYS A 35 -0.57 0.64 4.12
CA LYS A 35 -0.34 -0.35 5.18
C LYS A 35 -0.98 -1.71 4.87
N LEU A 36 -2.14 -1.71 4.21
CA LEU A 36 -2.82 -2.94 3.80
C LEU A 36 -1.97 -3.80 2.86
N LEU A 37 -1.12 -3.18 2.04
CA LEU A 37 -0.20 -3.91 1.15
C LEU A 37 0.75 -4.80 1.96
N CYS A 38 1.29 -4.29 3.07
CA CYS A 38 2.15 -5.07 3.95
C CYS A 38 1.41 -6.23 4.60
N GLU A 39 0.20 -5.97 5.07
CA GLU A 39 -0.65 -6.94 5.79
C GLU A 39 -1.09 -8.09 4.87
N GLN A 40 -1.36 -7.78 3.60
CA GLN A 40 -1.75 -8.77 2.60
C GLN A 40 -0.57 -9.56 2.03
N THR A 41 0.67 -9.05 2.15
CA THR A 41 1.85 -9.64 1.48
C THR A 41 2.10 -11.10 1.88
N ALA A 42 2.21 -11.41 3.18
CA ALA A 42 2.53 -12.76 3.62
C ALA A 42 1.43 -13.78 3.26
N PRO A 43 0.12 -13.52 3.52
CA PRO A 43 -0.96 -14.42 3.08
C PRO A 43 -0.96 -14.69 1.57
N LEU A 44 -0.66 -13.68 0.75
CA LEU A 44 -0.58 -13.84 -0.70
C LEU A 44 0.62 -14.70 -1.12
N LEU A 45 1.79 -14.46 -0.53
CA LEU A 45 3.01 -15.23 -0.80
C LEU A 45 2.86 -16.71 -0.40
N GLN A 46 2.23 -16.98 0.74
CA GLN A 46 2.10 -18.34 1.29
C GLN A 46 1.12 -19.21 0.50
N ARG A 47 0.19 -18.61 -0.24
CA ARG A 47 -0.84 -19.34 -0.98
C ARG A 47 -0.21 -20.30 -1.99
N GLY A 48 -0.53 -21.59 -1.87
CA GLY A 48 -0.05 -22.65 -2.76
C GLY A 48 1.40 -23.09 -2.54
N MET A 49 2.10 -22.56 -1.53
CA MET A 49 3.47 -22.96 -1.17
C MET A 49 3.47 -24.14 -0.19
N GLN A 50 4.58 -24.88 -0.12
CA GLN A 50 4.75 -25.97 0.85
C GLN A 50 4.96 -25.43 2.28
N ALA A 51 4.70 -26.23 3.32
CA ALA A 51 4.69 -25.77 4.71
C ALA A 51 6.00 -25.07 5.15
N GLU A 52 7.15 -25.59 4.73
CA GLU A 52 8.47 -25.00 5.04
C GLU A 52 8.64 -23.63 4.37
N GLN A 53 8.25 -23.52 3.10
CA GLN A 53 8.24 -22.26 2.36
C GLN A 53 7.26 -21.26 2.99
N GLN A 54 6.07 -21.72 3.39
CA GLN A 54 5.09 -20.86 4.06
C GLN A 54 5.66 -20.26 5.35
N LYS A 55 6.37 -21.05 6.16
CA LYS A 55 7.03 -20.57 7.38
C LYS A 55 8.11 -19.55 7.08
N ALA A 56 9.00 -19.84 6.12
CA ALA A 56 10.07 -18.93 5.73
C ALA A 56 9.53 -17.59 5.18
N LEU A 57 8.51 -17.66 4.32
CA LEU A 57 7.81 -16.49 3.78
C LEU A 57 7.14 -15.67 4.87
N GLY A 58 6.43 -16.31 5.81
CA GLY A 58 5.77 -15.65 6.92
C GLY A 58 6.75 -14.89 7.82
N GLN A 59 7.97 -15.41 8.00
CA GLN A 59 9.02 -14.75 8.76
C GLN A 59 9.67 -13.60 7.96
N ALA A 60 10.05 -13.84 6.71
CA ALA A 60 10.75 -12.84 5.89
C ALA A 60 9.86 -11.64 5.53
N PHE A 61 8.56 -11.88 5.34
CA PHE A 61 7.56 -10.90 4.92
C PHE A 61 6.51 -10.60 6.00
N ALA A 62 6.85 -10.79 7.28
CA ALA A 62 5.99 -10.38 8.38
C ALA A 62 5.56 -8.90 8.22
N ALA A 63 4.27 -8.63 8.37
CA ALA A 63 3.66 -7.35 8.01
C ALA A 63 4.30 -6.14 8.73
N ALA A 64 4.47 -6.20 10.06
CA ALA A 64 5.02 -5.08 10.83
C ALA A 64 6.47 -4.73 10.44
N PRO A 65 7.42 -5.69 10.36
CA PRO A 65 8.74 -5.41 9.80
C PRO A 65 8.70 -4.92 8.36
N LEU A 66 7.85 -5.48 7.49
CA LEU A 66 7.74 -5.08 6.10
C LEU A 66 7.31 -3.61 5.97
N CYS A 67 6.29 -3.22 6.73
CA CYS A 67 5.78 -1.85 6.76
C CYS A 67 6.77 -0.85 7.37
N ARG A 68 7.55 -1.24 8.38
CA ARG A 68 8.64 -0.39 8.89
C ARG A 68 9.70 -0.12 7.82
N ASP A 69 10.12 -1.13 7.07
CA ASP A 69 11.12 -0.94 6.01
C ASP A 69 10.58 -0.04 4.89
N LEU A 70 9.30 -0.22 4.52
CA LEU A 70 8.62 0.65 3.57
C LEU A 70 8.55 2.10 4.07
N ALA A 71 8.08 2.31 5.30
CA ALA A 71 8.02 3.64 5.92
C ALA A 71 9.41 4.29 5.97
N ALA A 72 10.46 3.56 6.33
CA ALA A 72 11.83 4.08 6.37
C ALA A 72 12.36 4.52 4.99
N LYS A 73 11.89 3.89 3.90
CA LYS A 73 12.21 4.30 2.52
C LYS A 73 11.41 5.53 2.11
N VAL A 74 10.11 5.56 2.41
CA VAL A 74 9.21 6.69 2.13
C VAL A 74 9.64 7.95 2.88
N ALA A 75 10.04 7.83 4.15
CA ALA A 75 10.50 8.94 4.98
C ALA A 75 11.73 9.67 4.42
N LYS A 76 12.53 9.03 3.56
CA LYS A 76 13.68 9.65 2.89
C LYS A 76 13.29 10.53 1.70
N GLN A 77 12.07 10.36 1.19
CA GLN A 77 11.59 11.00 -0.03
C GLN A 77 10.51 12.07 0.24
N VAL A 78 9.82 11.96 1.38
CA VAL A 78 8.69 12.84 1.73
C VAL A 78 9.06 13.74 2.89
N LYS A 79 8.83 15.05 2.74
CA LYS A 79 9.09 16.04 3.78
C LYS A 79 8.05 15.97 4.90
N ARG A 80 8.43 16.39 6.10
CA ARG A 80 7.54 16.39 7.28
C ARG A 80 6.26 17.18 7.02
N GLU A 81 6.37 18.35 6.39
CA GLU A 81 5.24 19.24 6.10
C GLU A 81 4.25 18.60 5.13
N GLN A 82 4.75 17.79 4.19
CA GLN A 82 3.90 17.01 3.28
C GLN A 82 3.16 15.91 4.04
N LEU A 83 3.81 15.25 5.01
CA LEU A 83 3.15 14.23 5.84
C LEU A 83 2.04 14.82 6.72
N ASP A 84 2.28 15.98 7.33
CA ASP A 84 1.27 16.65 8.15
C ASP A 84 0.08 17.14 7.31
N ALA A 85 0.36 17.68 6.12
CA ALA A 85 -0.69 18.08 5.19
C ALA A 85 -1.47 16.87 4.64
N ALA A 86 -0.80 15.77 4.29
CA ALA A 86 -1.43 14.54 3.85
C ALA A 86 -2.33 13.94 4.94
N LEU A 87 -1.87 13.93 6.20
CA LEU A 87 -2.67 13.45 7.32
C LEU A 87 -3.95 14.27 7.47
N LYS A 88 -3.87 15.61 7.42
CA LYS A 88 -5.04 16.48 7.51
C LYS A 88 -6.07 16.21 6.41
N LEU A 89 -5.62 15.88 5.20
CA LEU A 89 -6.50 15.51 4.10
C LEU A 89 -7.20 14.17 4.37
N LEU A 90 -6.43 13.15 4.77
CA LEU A 90 -6.93 11.81 5.03
C LEU A 90 -7.81 11.70 6.28
N ASP A 91 -7.62 12.60 7.26
CA ASP A 91 -8.48 12.71 8.44
C ASP A 91 -9.73 13.58 8.20
N SER A 92 -9.95 14.10 6.98
CA SER A 92 -11.14 14.88 6.67
C SER A 92 -12.42 14.03 6.75
N PRO A 93 -13.59 14.62 7.08
CA PRO A 93 -14.86 13.89 7.09
C PRO A 93 -15.18 13.20 5.75
N LEU A 94 -14.77 13.83 4.64
CA LEU A 94 -14.91 13.24 3.30
C LEU A 94 -14.09 11.95 3.20
N ALA A 95 -12.80 11.99 3.50
CA ALA A 95 -11.95 10.80 3.43
C ALA A 95 -12.43 9.68 4.37
N GLN A 96 -12.83 10.02 5.59
CA GLN A 96 -13.37 9.05 6.55
C GLN A 96 -14.65 8.37 6.05
N HIS A 97 -15.55 9.11 5.39
CA HIS A 97 -16.75 8.54 4.78
C HIS A 97 -16.40 7.51 3.70
N PHE A 98 -15.44 7.83 2.82
CA PHE A 98 -15.01 6.92 1.76
C PHE A 98 -14.27 5.69 2.32
N THR A 99 -13.39 5.86 3.30
CA THR A 99 -12.73 4.74 3.98
C THR A 99 -13.74 3.80 4.64
N ALA A 100 -14.83 4.32 5.21
CA ALA A 100 -15.89 3.48 5.76
C ALA A 100 -16.61 2.68 4.66
N ALA A 101 -16.92 3.31 3.52
CA ALA A 101 -17.53 2.65 2.37
C ALA A 101 -16.62 1.54 1.78
N GLU A 102 -15.32 1.79 1.69
CA GLU A 102 -14.32 0.82 1.23
C GLU A 102 -14.23 -0.41 2.16
N ARG A 103 -14.27 -0.19 3.48
CA ARG A 103 -14.25 -1.29 4.47
C ARG A 103 -15.50 -2.15 4.40
N ALA A 104 -16.68 -1.53 4.25
CA ALA A 104 -17.95 -2.25 4.14
C ALA A 104 -17.97 -3.25 2.97
N VAL A 105 -17.19 -3.01 1.90
CA VAL A 105 -17.07 -3.97 0.78
C VAL A 105 -16.56 -5.35 1.23
N GLY A 106 -15.63 -5.38 2.18
CA GLY A 106 -15.08 -6.63 2.72
C GLY A 106 -16.07 -7.39 3.61
N GLU A 107 -17.02 -6.68 4.21
CA GLU A 107 -18.02 -7.22 5.13
C GLU A 107 -19.29 -7.68 4.39
N ASP A 108 -19.72 -6.91 3.37
CA ASP A 108 -20.96 -7.14 2.60
C ASP A 108 -20.90 -8.40 1.71
N GLY A 109 -19.71 -8.80 1.26
CA GLY A 109 -19.51 -9.96 0.38
C GLY A 109 -20.15 -9.86 -1.03
N GLY A 110 -20.80 -8.75 -1.38
CA GLY A 110 -21.56 -8.60 -2.63
C GLY A 110 -20.74 -8.24 -3.88
N LEU A 111 -19.45 -7.94 -3.75
CA LEU A 111 -18.58 -7.57 -4.86
C LEU A 111 -18.50 -8.62 -6.00
N PRO A 112 -18.46 -9.95 -5.74
CA PRO A 112 -18.45 -10.95 -6.80
C PRO A 112 -19.71 -10.92 -7.68
N ALA A 113 -20.90 -10.81 -7.07
CA ALA A 113 -22.16 -10.69 -7.81
C ALA A 113 -22.22 -9.39 -8.61
N TYR A 114 -21.74 -8.27 -8.02
CA TYR A 114 -21.67 -7.00 -8.72
C TYR A 114 -20.75 -7.03 -9.95
N ARG A 115 -19.63 -7.75 -9.88
CA ARG A 115 -18.73 -7.94 -11.04
C ARG A 115 -19.41 -8.67 -12.19
N GLN A 116 -20.30 -9.62 -11.91
CA GLN A 116 -21.09 -10.28 -12.96
C GLN A 116 -22.08 -9.30 -13.57
N GLN A 117 -22.77 -8.52 -12.74
CA GLN A 117 -23.71 -7.49 -13.20
C GLN A 117 -23.05 -6.45 -14.12
N LEU A 118 -21.80 -6.03 -13.83
CA LEU A 118 -21.08 -5.06 -14.68
C LEU A 118 -20.84 -5.56 -16.11
N GLN A 119 -20.81 -6.88 -16.34
CA GLN A 119 -20.68 -7.45 -17.69
C GLN A 119 -21.97 -7.32 -18.50
N GLU A 120 -23.12 -7.40 -17.82
CA GLU A 120 -24.45 -7.29 -18.44
C GLU A 120 -24.93 -5.84 -18.54
N ARG A 121 -24.53 -5.01 -17.56
CA ARG A 121 -24.95 -3.61 -17.41
C ARG A 121 -23.72 -2.75 -17.14
N PRO A 122 -23.06 -2.24 -18.19
CA PRO A 122 -21.88 -1.41 -18.02
C PRO A 122 -22.23 -0.13 -17.24
N PRO A 123 -21.29 0.41 -16.46
CA PRO A 123 -21.51 1.63 -15.71
C PRO A 123 -21.70 2.83 -16.65
N LEU A 124 -22.37 3.87 -16.15
CA LEU A 124 -22.48 5.13 -16.89
C LEU A 124 -21.08 5.71 -17.13
N GLY A 125 -20.79 6.17 -18.36
CA GLY A 125 -19.46 6.64 -18.76
C GLY A 125 -18.88 7.71 -17.82
N LYS A 126 -19.68 8.70 -17.41
CA LYS A 126 -19.22 9.72 -16.44
C LYS A 126 -18.83 9.15 -15.08
N ARG A 127 -19.51 8.10 -14.63
CA ARG A 127 -19.18 7.44 -13.35
C ARG A 127 -17.88 6.67 -13.47
N LEU A 128 -17.70 6.00 -14.61
CA LEU A 128 -16.47 5.30 -14.96
C LEU A 128 -15.26 6.25 -15.00
N GLU A 129 -15.39 7.40 -15.66
CA GLU A 129 -14.35 8.44 -15.70
C GLU A 129 -13.92 8.90 -14.30
N LEU A 130 -14.88 9.08 -13.38
CA LEU A 130 -14.59 9.49 -12.01
C LEU A 130 -13.80 8.44 -11.21
N VAL A 131 -14.18 7.16 -11.30
CA VAL A 131 -13.42 6.10 -10.62
C VAL A 131 -12.03 5.92 -11.24
N GLN A 132 -11.88 6.07 -12.55
CA GLN A 132 -10.57 6.02 -13.21
C GLN A 132 -9.68 7.21 -12.83
N ARG A 133 -10.25 8.41 -12.70
CA ARG A 133 -9.55 9.59 -12.18
C ARG A 133 -9.07 9.37 -10.75
N LEU A 134 -9.94 8.85 -9.88
CA LEU A 134 -9.59 8.51 -8.50
C LEU A 134 -8.51 7.44 -8.44
N ASP A 135 -8.63 6.34 -9.18
CA ASP A 135 -7.62 5.28 -9.25
C ASP A 135 -6.23 5.83 -9.63
N LYS A 136 -6.19 6.68 -10.66
CA LYS A 136 -4.96 7.35 -11.08
C LYS A 136 -4.37 8.22 -9.97
N ALA A 137 -5.20 9.00 -9.27
CA ALA A 137 -4.76 9.89 -8.19
C ALA A 137 -4.35 9.14 -6.92
N ALA A 138 -5.01 8.01 -6.63
CA ALA A 138 -4.76 7.15 -5.47
C ALA A 138 -3.70 6.07 -5.73
N HIS A 139 -3.19 5.96 -6.97
CA HIS A 139 -2.23 4.95 -7.39
C HIS A 139 -2.70 3.51 -7.10
N THR A 140 -4.01 3.27 -6.99
CA THR A 140 -4.52 2.01 -6.44
C THR A 140 -4.19 0.83 -7.35
N THR A 141 -4.42 0.97 -8.65
CA THR A 141 -4.03 -0.02 -9.67
C THR A 141 -2.52 -0.23 -9.70
N GLU A 142 -1.73 0.83 -9.58
CA GLU A 142 -0.26 0.73 -9.60
C GLU A 142 0.24 -0.08 -8.40
N LEU A 143 -0.17 0.29 -7.19
CA LEU A 143 0.23 -0.39 -5.95
C LEU A 143 -0.26 -1.84 -5.91
N ALA A 144 -1.50 -2.10 -6.33
CA ALA A 144 -2.04 -3.47 -6.43
C ALA A 144 -1.28 -4.31 -7.47
N THR A 145 -0.90 -3.70 -8.60
CA THR A 145 -0.09 -4.38 -9.63
C THR A 145 1.29 -4.71 -9.10
N LEU A 146 1.96 -3.76 -8.44
CA LEU A 146 3.28 -3.97 -7.85
C LEU A 146 3.25 -5.07 -6.80
N LEU A 147 2.25 -5.07 -5.90
CA LEU A 147 2.09 -6.14 -4.92
C LEU A 147 1.94 -7.51 -5.59
N ARG A 148 1.03 -7.64 -6.57
CA ARG A 148 0.81 -8.91 -7.29
C ARG A 148 2.06 -9.36 -8.05
N TYR A 149 2.74 -8.43 -8.70
CA TYR A 149 3.98 -8.70 -9.43
C TYR A 149 5.09 -9.18 -8.51
N GLU A 150 5.34 -8.47 -7.41
CA GLU A 150 6.40 -8.80 -6.47
C GLU A 150 6.11 -10.11 -5.69
N VAL A 151 4.84 -10.40 -5.41
CA VAL A 151 4.40 -11.71 -4.89
C VAL A 151 4.70 -12.82 -5.90
N GLY A 152 4.24 -12.68 -7.14
CA GLY A 152 4.44 -13.68 -8.20
C GLY A 152 5.91 -13.93 -8.50
N LYS A 153 6.70 -12.85 -8.57
CA LYS A 153 8.15 -12.89 -8.76
C LYS A 153 8.85 -13.68 -7.64
N THR A 154 8.44 -13.46 -6.39
CA THR A 154 8.98 -14.20 -5.24
C THR A 154 8.62 -15.69 -5.28
N GLN A 155 7.37 -16.01 -5.60
CA GLN A 155 6.93 -17.41 -5.73
C GLN A 155 7.65 -18.14 -6.87
N ALA A 156 7.83 -17.47 -8.02
CA ALA A 156 8.58 -18.02 -9.15
C ALA A 156 10.04 -18.34 -8.78
N LEU A 157 10.71 -17.44 -8.05
CA LEU A 157 12.07 -17.68 -7.55
C LEU A 157 12.14 -18.91 -6.63
N LEU A 158 11.19 -19.04 -5.69
CA LEU A 158 11.15 -20.20 -4.79
C LEU A 158 10.88 -21.51 -5.52
N VAL A 159 10.02 -21.50 -6.55
CA VAL A 159 9.79 -22.67 -7.41
C VAL A 159 11.03 -23.04 -8.21
N LEU A 160 11.76 -22.04 -8.73
CA LEU A 160 13.02 -22.26 -9.44
C LEU A 160 14.07 -22.90 -8.52
N ARG A 161 14.22 -22.39 -7.29
CA ARG A 161 15.14 -22.93 -6.28
C ARG A 161 14.81 -24.34 -5.85
N ALA A 162 13.52 -24.65 -5.70
CA ALA A 162 13.08 -26.02 -5.43
C ALA A 162 13.46 -27.02 -6.55
N ARG A 163 13.75 -26.52 -7.77
CA ARG A 163 14.22 -27.31 -8.92
C ARG A 163 15.75 -27.24 -9.12
N GLY A 164 16.48 -26.63 -8.19
CA GLY A 164 17.94 -26.50 -8.24
C GLY A 164 18.47 -25.32 -9.07
N GLY A 165 17.60 -24.42 -9.54
CA GLY A 165 18.01 -23.17 -10.20
C GLY A 165 18.06 -21.98 -9.24
N ASP A 166 18.68 -20.88 -9.66
CA ASP A 166 18.61 -19.60 -8.93
C ASP A 166 18.77 -18.43 -9.91
N LEU A 167 18.27 -17.27 -9.54
CA LEU A 167 18.44 -16.02 -10.29
C LEU A 167 18.73 -14.89 -9.32
N ASP A 168 19.64 -13.99 -9.71
CA ASP A 168 19.75 -12.71 -9.04
C ASP A 168 18.52 -11.82 -9.32
N GLU A 169 18.35 -10.76 -8.52
CA GLU A 169 17.18 -9.88 -8.62
C GLU A 169 17.05 -9.24 -10.01
N LYS A 170 18.16 -8.92 -10.67
CA LYS A 170 18.16 -8.28 -11.99
C LYS A 170 17.64 -9.25 -13.05
N SER A 171 18.24 -10.44 -13.11
CA SER A 171 17.87 -11.51 -14.05
C SER A 171 16.44 -11.98 -13.82
N LEU A 172 16.01 -12.06 -12.55
CA LEU A 172 14.63 -12.38 -12.19
C LEU A 172 13.68 -11.30 -12.71
N ALA A 173 13.99 -10.01 -12.50
CA ALA A 173 13.16 -8.91 -12.99
C ALA A 173 13.06 -8.88 -14.53
N GLU A 174 14.18 -9.13 -15.23
CA GLU A 174 14.20 -9.23 -16.70
C GLU A 174 13.31 -10.36 -17.20
N GLN A 175 13.39 -11.55 -16.59
CA GLN A 175 12.60 -12.71 -16.99
C GLN A 175 11.10 -12.59 -16.65
N THR A 176 10.75 -11.82 -15.62
CA THR A 176 9.33 -11.62 -15.24
C THR A 176 8.71 -10.36 -15.82
N ALA A 177 9.47 -9.46 -16.46
CA ALA A 177 8.98 -8.17 -16.94
C ALA A 177 7.74 -8.26 -17.84
N ALA A 178 7.66 -9.29 -18.69
CA ALA A 178 6.52 -9.53 -19.58
C ALA A 178 5.20 -9.82 -18.85
N GLN A 179 5.24 -10.18 -17.55
CA GLN A 179 4.05 -10.40 -16.73
C GLN A 179 3.38 -9.08 -16.31
N LEU A 180 4.12 -7.97 -16.31
CA LEU A 180 3.63 -6.71 -15.75
C LEU A 180 2.44 -6.10 -16.52
N PRO A 181 2.44 -6.02 -17.87
CA PRO A 181 1.30 -5.47 -18.61
C PRO A 181 -0.03 -6.21 -18.38
N PRO A 182 -0.14 -7.56 -18.51
CA PRO A 182 -1.40 -8.25 -18.25
C PRO A 182 -1.81 -8.19 -16.77
N LEU A 183 -0.85 -8.14 -15.84
CA LEU A 183 -1.16 -7.91 -14.42
C LEU A 183 -1.76 -6.53 -14.17
N ARG A 184 -1.24 -5.50 -14.86
CA ARG A 184 -1.77 -4.14 -14.78
C ARG A 184 -3.20 -4.06 -15.30
N GLU A 185 -3.48 -4.66 -16.44
CA GLU A 185 -4.84 -4.71 -17.01
C GLU A 185 -5.81 -5.44 -16.08
N SER A 186 -5.42 -6.61 -15.56
CA SER A 186 -6.23 -7.37 -14.60
C SER A 186 -6.47 -6.59 -13.31
N SER A 187 -5.47 -5.88 -12.81
CA SER A 187 -5.60 -5.08 -11.60
C SER A 187 -6.51 -3.88 -11.82
N ALA A 188 -6.37 -3.16 -12.95
CA ALA A 188 -7.23 -2.05 -13.32
C ALA A 188 -8.72 -2.47 -13.32
N LYS A 189 -9.06 -3.58 -14.00
CA LYS A 189 -10.43 -4.10 -14.01
C LYS A 189 -10.93 -4.46 -12.60
N GLY A 190 -10.07 -5.04 -11.78
CA GLY A 190 -10.40 -5.42 -10.40
C GLY A 190 -10.67 -4.21 -9.49
N ILE A 191 -9.83 -3.17 -9.60
CA ILE A 191 -9.95 -1.92 -8.85
C ILE A 191 -11.14 -1.09 -9.33
N GLU A 192 -11.36 -0.99 -10.64
CA GLU A 192 -12.52 -0.31 -11.20
C GLU A 192 -13.83 -0.91 -10.67
N ALA A 193 -13.96 -2.23 -10.75
CA ALA A 193 -15.14 -2.92 -10.21
C ALA A 193 -15.28 -2.72 -8.69
N PHE A 194 -14.17 -2.71 -7.96
CA PHE A 194 -14.15 -2.43 -6.51
C PHE A 194 -14.66 -1.01 -6.23
N MET A 195 -14.11 0.02 -6.87
CA MET A 195 -14.50 1.42 -6.64
C MET A 195 -15.95 1.69 -7.06
N LEU A 196 -16.39 1.14 -8.19
CA LEU A 196 -17.79 1.25 -8.62
C LEU A 196 -18.75 0.64 -7.60
N TYR A 197 -18.36 -0.47 -6.97
CA TYR A 197 -19.15 -1.12 -5.93
C TYR A 197 -19.10 -0.36 -4.60
N ALA A 198 -17.89 0.00 -4.14
CA ALA A 198 -17.66 0.73 -2.88
C ALA A 198 -18.47 2.03 -2.85
N TYR A 199 -18.48 2.75 -3.97
CA TYR A 199 -19.11 4.06 -4.05
C TYR A 199 -20.50 4.01 -4.69
N ARG A 200 -21.13 2.84 -4.83
CA ARG A 200 -22.42 2.69 -5.56
C ARG A 200 -23.55 3.58 -5.01
N GLN A 201 -23.46 3.97 -3.73
CA GLN A 201 -24.44 4.84 -3.05
C GLN A 201 -23.95 6.28 -2.87
N THR A 202 -22.74 6.61 -3.35
CA THR A 202 -22.12 7.93 -3.17
C THR A 202 -22.40 8.83 -4.37
N PRO A 203 -22.94 10.05 -4.18
CA PRO A 203 -23.15 11.03 -5.25
C PRO A 203 -21.87 11.30 -6.06
N SER A 204 -22.01 11.55 -7.36
CA SER A 204 -20.86 11.81 -8.23
C SER A 204 -20.07 13.07 -7.87
N GLU A 205 -20.73 14.09 -7.31
CA GLU A 205 -20.06 15.30 -6.82
C GLU A 205 -19.09 14.99 -5.68
N GLN A 206 -19.53 14.20 -4.68
CA GLN A 206 -18.66 13.77 -3.58
C GLN A 206 -17.51 12.87 -4.06
N LEU A 207 -17.75 12.00 -5.05
CA LEU A 207 -16.68 11.20 -5.65
C LEU A 207 -15.66 12.08 -6.40
N ALA A 208 -16.11 13.15 -7.06
CA ALA A 208 -15.22 14.10 -7.70
C ALA A 208 -14.38 14.90 -6.69
N GLU A 209 -14.98 15.29 -5.55
CA GLU A 209 -14.26 15.92 -4.44
C GLU A 209 -13.21 14.99 -3.84
N TYR A 210 -13.54 13.70 -3.68
CA TYR A 210 -12.60 12.71 -3.15
C TYR A 210 -11.44 12.45 -4.12
N ALA A 211 -11.71 12.39 -5.43
CA ALA A 211 -10.64 12.36 -6.44
C ALA A 211 -9.74 13.60 -6.35
N ALA A 212 -10.32 14.80 -6.24
CA ALA A 212 -9.56 16.04 -6.09
C ALA A 212 -8.73 16.09 -4.80
N LEU A 213 -9.20 15.45 -3.72
CA LEU A 213 -8.45 15.29 -2.48
C LEU A 213 -7.16 14.49 -2.72
N TYR A 214 -7.24 13.36 -3.42
CA TYR A 214 -6.07 12.52 -3.74
C TYR A 214 -5.11 13.16 -4.75
N GLU A 215 -5.59 14.07 -5.60
CA GLU A 215 -4.74 14.82 -6.54
C GLU A 215 -3.84 15.86 -5.86
N GLN A 216 -4.05 16.15 -4.58
CA GLN A 216 -3.25 17.13 -3.87
C GLN A 216 -1.79 16.67 -3.69
N ALA A 217 -0.86 17.60 -3.89
CA ALA A 217 0.58 17.33 -3.89
C ALA A 217 1.10 16.57 -2.65
N PRO A 218 0.62 16.82 -1.42
CA PRO A 218 1.07 16.07 -0.24
C PRO A 218 0.75 14.57 -0.33
N LEU A 219 -0.44 14.20 -0.80
CA LEU A 219 -0.84 12.80 -0.91
C LEU A 219 -0.17 12.12 -2.08
N ARG A 220 -0.10 12.79 -3.24
CA ARG A 220 0.63 12.29 -4.40
C ARG A 220 2.08 11.95 -4.06
N ALA A 221 2.77 12.80 -3.32
CA ALA A 221 4.16 12.55 -2.91
C ALA A 221 4.31 11.27 -2.06
N VAL A 222 3.37 11.00 -1.15
CA VAL A 222 3.39 9.78 -0.34
C VAL A 222 3.14 8.53 -1.18
N LEU A 223 2.17 8.58 -2.08
CA LEU A 223 1.79 7.45 -2.93
C LEU A 223 2.88 7.12 -3.95
N GLU A 224 3.46 8.14 -4.59
CA GLU A 224 4.62 7.99 -5.50
C GLU A 224 5.82 7.40 -4.77
N ALA A 225 6.18 7.93 -3.60
CA ALA A 225 7.29 7.40 -2.81
C ALA A 225 7.05 5.95 -2.36
N SER A 226 5.79 5.61 -2.04
CA SER A 226 5.40 4.24 -1.67
C SER A 226 5.52 3.28 -2.85
N ALA A 227 5.04 3.67 -4.03
CA ALA A 227 5.13 2.87 -5.25
C ALA A 227 6.59 2.64 -5.67
N GLN A 228 7.45 3.66 -5.54
CA GLN A 228 8.88 3.54 -5.84
C GLN A 228 9.63 2.67 -4.81
N ALA A 229 9.28 2.77 -3.52
CA ALA A 229 9.96 2.04 -2.46
C ALA A 229 9.58 0.55 -2.41
N LEU A 230 8.35 0.18 -2.81
CA LEU A 230 7.82 -1.16 -2.63
C LEU A 230 8.69 -2.27 -3.28
N PRO A 231 9.14 -2.15 -4.55
CA PRO A 231 9.99 -3.18 -5.18
C PRO A 231 11.32 -3.37 -4.45
N GLU A 232 11.95 -2.28 -3.98
CA GLU A 232 13.22 -2.36 -3.25
C GLU A 232 13.07 -3.08 -1.92
N VAL A 233 11.97 -2.82 -1.20
CA VAL A 233 11.64 -3.51 0.04
C VAL A 233 11.46 -5.01 -0.22
N PHE A 234 10.72 -5.37 -1.27
CA PHE A 234 10.53 -6.77 -1.65
C PHE A 234 11.82 -7.48 -2.04
N ALA A 235 12.69 -6.83 -2.83
CA ALA A 235 14.00 -7.37 -3.18
C ALA A 235 14.86 -7.64 -1.93
N ALA A 236 14.89 -6.68 -0.98
CA ALA A 236 15.60 -6.85 0.28
C ALA A 236 15.03 -7.98 1.15
N ARG A 237 13.70 -8.22 1.11
CA ARG A 237 13.08 -9.36 1.80
C ARG A 237 13.36 -10.69 1.10
N ARG A 238 13.30 -10.73 -0.23
CA ARG A 238 13.65 -11.92 -1.03
C ARG A 238 15.08 -12.39 -0.77
N ALA A 239 16.04 -11.47 -0.64
CA ALA A 239 17.43 -11.81 -0.33
C ALA A 239 17.62 -12.55 1.01
N LYS A 240 16.63 -12.49 1.92
CA LYS A 240 16.63 -13.23 3.19
C LYS A 240 16.10 -14.66 3.06
N LEU A 241 15.40 -14.97 1.95
CA LEU A 241 14.99 -16.33 1.62
C LEU A 241 16.22 -17.05 1.07
N LYS A 242 16.72 -18.04 1.81
CA LYS A 242 17.77 -18.96 1.36
C LYS A 242 17.11 -20.22 0.83
#